data_AF-A0A536LEK3-F1
#
_entry.id   AF-A0A536LEK3-F1
#
_cell.length_a   1.000
_cell.length_b   1.000
_cell.length_c   1.000
_cell.angle_alpha   90.00
_cell.angle_beta   90.00
_cell.angle_gamma   90.00
#
_symmetry.space_group_name_H-M   'P 1'
#
loop_
_entity.id
_entity.type
_entity.pdbx_description
1 polymer ?
#
loop_
_entity_poly.entity_id
_entity_poly.type
_entity_poly.pdbx_seq_one_letter_code
_entity_poly.pdbx_strand_id
1 'polypeptide(L)'
;MCTHLGCTPRYFQDVTSDLVDAGTSISKDPDTGQLATKANPALPGFKCPCHGSRYFRDAINFFGPAPRPMDRVHLEVAPDGKLLIDRSVIVDRAFRLKV
;
A
#
# COMPACT_ATOMS: atom_id res chain seq x y z
N MET A 1 -7.55 -3.80 -3.66
CA MET A 1 -7.96 -5.12 -3.11
C MET A 1 -6.72 -5.87 -2.67
N CYS A 2 -6.78 -6.73 -1.64
CA CYS A 2 -5.67 -7.60 -1.28
C CYS A 2 -5.41 -8.59 -2.42
N THR A 3 -4.16 -8.75 -2.84
CA THR A 3 -3.78 -9.61 -3.96
C THR A 3 -3.54 -11.07 -3.56
N HIS A 4 -3.70 -11.40 -2.28
CA HIS A 4 -3.69 -12.79 -1.81
C HIS A 4 -5.00 -13.50 -2.21
N LEU A 5 -6.12 -13.13 -1.57
CA LEU A 5 -7.44 -13.76 -1.77
C LEU A 5 -8.59 -12.73 -1.82
N GLY A 6 -8.31 -11.48 -2.18
CA GLY A 6 -9.33 -10.49 -2.50
C GLY A 6 -10.00 -9.75 -1.33
N CYS A 7 -9.70 -10.07 -0.07
CA CYS A 7 -10.18 -9.28 1.08
C CYS A 7 -9.81 -7.79 0.96
N THR A 8 -10.59 -6.90 1.60
CA THR A 8 -10.27 -5.46 1.67
C THR A 8 -9.23 -5.18 2.75
N PRO A 9 -8.00 -4.73 2.41
CA PRO A 9 -7.04 -4.25 3.40
C PRO A 9 -7.54 -2.95 4.03
N ARG A 10 -7.23 -2.75 5.31
CA ARG A 10 -7.58 -1.54 6.05
C ARG A 10 -6.34 -0.68 6.21
N TYR A 11 -6.51 0.63 6.08
CA TYR A 11 -5.44 1.59 6.33
C TYR A 11 -5.18 1.72 7.83
N PHE A 12 -3.91 1.82 8.22
CA PHE A 12 -3.47 2.10 9.59
C PHE A 12 -2.30 3.07 9.57
N GLN A 13 -2.17 3.86 10.64
CA GLN A 13 -0.98 4.71 10.84
C GLN A 13 0.26 3.91 11.22
N ASP A 14 0.08 2.67 11.68
CA ASP A 14 1.17 1.76 12.02
C ASP A 14 0.93 0.37 11.42
N VAL A 15 1.76 0.01 10.45
CA VAL A 15 1.80 -1.30 9.82
C VAL A 15 3.11 -2.06 9.98
N THR A 16 3.98 -1.63 10.89
CA THR A 16 5.33 -2.19 10.96
C THR A 16 5.83 -2.43 12.38
N SER A 17 5.33 -1.76 13.41
CA SER A 17 5.94 -1.84 14.75
C SER A 17 6.00 -3.27 15.30
N ASP A 18 4.90 -4.02 15.19
CA ASP A 18 4.87 -5.40 15.69
C ASP A 18 5.81 -6.34 14.91
N LEU A 19 6.09 -6.03 13.64
CA LEU A 19 7.07 -6.77 12.85
C LEU A 19 8.51 -6.39 13.23
N VAL A 20 8.76 -5.10 13.48
CA VAL A 20 10.05 -4.60 13.98
C VAL A 20 10.37 -5.22 15.34
N ASP A 21 9.38 -5.29 16.24
CA ASP A 21 9.52 -5.90 17.56
C ASP A 21 9.81 -7.41 17.46
N ALA A 22 9.18 -8.09 16.50
CA ALA A 22 9.44 -9.48 16.17
C ALA A 22 10.80 -9.70 15.47
N GLY A 23 11.58 -8.65 15.21
CA GLY A 23 12.87 -8.72 14.50
C GLY A 23 12.74 -9.03 13.01
N THR A 24 11.55 -8.85 12.42
CA THR A 24 11.33 -9.03 10.99
C THR A 24 12.05 -7.94 10.22
N SER A 25 12.86 -8.35 9.24
CA SER A 25 13.47 -7.40 8.29
C SER A 25 12.41 -6.93 7.29
N ILE A 26 12.16 -5.63 7.26
CA ILE A 26 11.19 -5.00 6.36
C ILE A 26 11.96 -4.21 5.31
N SER A 27 11.55 -4.29 4.04
CA SER A 27 12.14 -3.49 2.98
C SER A 27 11.94 -1.99 3.24
N LYS A 28 12.82 -1.14 2.68
CA LYS A 28 12.59 0.30 2.64
C LYS A 28 11.31 0.61 1.83
N ASP A 29 10.49 1.56 2.28
CA ASP A 29 9.36 2.06 1.51
C ASP A 29 9.89 2.66 0.19
N PRO A 30 9.49 2.12 -0.97
CA PRO A 30 10.01 2.55 -2.27
C PRO A 30 9.50 3.92 -2.74
N ASP A 31 8.43 4.46 -2.15
CA ASP A 31 7.87 5.77 -2.48
C ASP A 31 8.47 6.87 -1.58
N THR A 32 8.50 6.63 -0.27
CA THR A 32 8.95 7.64 0.71
C THR A 32 10.41 7.51 1.12
N GLY A 33 11.03 6.35 0.86
CA GLY A 33 12.35 6.02 1.36
C GLY A 33 12.39 5.77 2.88
N GLN A 34 11.26 5.64 3.55
CA GLN A 34 11.23 5.36 4.98
C GLN A 34 11.64 3.91 5.26
N LEU A 35 12.37 3.69 6.35
CA LEU A 35 12.74 2.36 6.84
C LEU A 35 12.20 2.20 8.26
N ALA A 36 11.42 1.15 8.49
CA ALA A 36 10.96 0.80 9.82
C ALA A 36 12.14 0.25 10.62
N THR A 37 12.44 0.86 11.76
CA THR A 37 13.57 0.51 12.64
C THR A 37 13.11 0.52 14.08
N LYS A 38 13.90 -0.03 15.02
CA LYS A 38 13.56 0.06 16.46
C LYS A 38 13.38 1.50 16.96
N ALA A 39 14.11 2.46 16.40
CA ALA A 39 14.00 3.87 16.77
C ALA A 39 12.78 4.56 16.14
N ASN A 40 12.36 4.11 14.95
CA ASN A 40 11.16 4.61 14.26
C ASN A 40 10.38 3.42 13.70
N PRO A 41 9.59 2.72 14.54
CA PRO A 41 9.05 1.41 14.20
C PRO A 41 7.75 1.49 13.40
N ALA A 42 7.02 2.61 13.48
CA ALA A 42 5.71 2.78 12.88
C ALA A 42 5.78 3.48 11.52
N LEU A 43 5.39 2.76 10.47
CA LEU A 43 5.11 3.31 9.15
C LEU A 43 3.63 3.18 8.82
N PRO A 44 3.01 4.18 8.18
CA PRO A 44 1.64 4.08 7.72
C PRO A 44 1.51 3.16 6.50
N GLY A 45 0.34 2.54 6.33
CA GLY A 45 0.09 1.65 5.21
C GLY A 45 -1.19 0.85 5.38
N PHE A 46 -1.24 -0.35 4.79
CA PHE A 46 -2.42 -1.22 4.83
C PHE A 46 -2.12 -2.57 5.47
N LYS A 47 -3.01 -3.05 6.35
CA LYS A 47 -3.04 -4.44 6.85
C LYS A 47 -4.26 -5.18 6.31
N CYS A 48 -4.05 -6.38 5.79
CA CYS A 48 -5.12 -7.30 5.45
C CYS A 48 -5.44 -8.21 6.66
N PRO A 49 -6.64 -8.14 7.24
CA PRO A 49 -6.96 -8.89 8.46
C PRO A 49 -7.08 -10.41 8.23
N CYS A 50 -7.28 -10.86 6.99
CA CYS A 50 -7.53 -12.27 6.68
C CYS A 50 -6.29 -13.16 6.90
N HIS A 51 -5.12 -12.75 6.41
CA HIS A 51 -3.89 -13.58 6.42
C HIS A 51 -2.62 -12.76 6.70
N GLY A 52 -2.77 -11.53 7.20
CA GLY A 52 -1.64 -10.71 7.63
C GLY A 52 -0.84 -10.02 6.54
N SER A 53 -1.24 -10.07 5.26
CA SER A 53 -0.56 -9.32 4.19
C SER A 53 -0.46 -7.83 4.52
N ARG A 54 0.70 -7.22 4.30
CA ARG A 54 0.93 -5.80 4.54
C ARG A 54 1.48 -5.10 3.32
N TYR A 55 1.07 -3.84 3.20
CA TYR A 55 1.43 -2.99 2.07
C TYR A 55 1.83 -1.60 2.57
N PHE A 56 2.80 -0.99 1.90
CA PHE A 56 3.07 0.44 2.06
C PHE A 56 1.87 1.26 1.56
N ARG A 57 1.87 2.57 1.83
CA ARG A 57 0.80 3.49 1.36
C ARG A 57 0.62 3.48 -0.15
N ASP A 58 1.70 3.21 -0.87
CA ASP A 58 1.75 3.13 -2.32
C ASP A 58 1.30 1.74 -2.86
N ALA A 59 0.77 0.88 -1.98
CA ALA A 59 0.27 -0.46 -2.25
C ALA A 59 1.30 -1.53 -2.59
N ILE A 60 2.61 -1.28 -2.43
CA ILE A 60 3.62 -2.33 -2.52
C ILE A 60 3.54 -3.26 -1.32
N ASN A 61 3.40 -4.56 -1.57
CA ASN A 61 3.44 -5.60 -0.55
C ASN A 61 4.85 -5.78 -0.01
N PHE A 62 4.99 -5.93 1.31
CA PHE A 62 6.30 -6.17 1.96
C PHE A 62 6.27 -7.29 3.01
N PHE A 63 5.09 -7.79 3.38
CA PHE A 63 4.95 -8.87 4.35
C PHE A 63 3.69 -9.70 4.08
N GLY A 64 3.72 -10.97 4.47
CA GLY A 64 2.61 -11.92 4.36
C GLY A 64 2.46 -12.52 2.96
N PRO A 65 1.37 -13.27 2.71
CA PRO A 65 1.25 -14.16 1.55
C PRO A 65 0.82 -13.48 0.24
N ALA A 66 0.68 -12.15 0.22
CA ALA A 66 0.28 -11.44 -1.00
C ALA A 66 1.44 -11.46 -2.02
N PRO A 67 1.23 -11.95 -3.25
CA PRO A 67 2.33 -12.21 -4.19
C PRO A 67 2.79 -10.97 -4.97
N ARG A 68 2.01 -9.88 -4.96
CA ARG A 68 2.27 -8.67 -5.75
C ARG A 68 1.63 -7.42 -5.14
N PRO A 69 2.03 -6.21 -5.57
CA PRO A 69 1.38 -4.96 -5.15
C PRO A 69 -0.11 -4.92 -5.50
N MET A 70 -0.92 -4.13 -4.77
CA MET A 70 -2.33 -3.92 -5.16
C MET A 70 -2.44 -3.11 -6.45
N ASP A 71 -3.51 -3.38 -7.21
CA ASP A 71 -3.80 -2.66 -8.45
C ASP A 71 -4.07 -1.18 -8.19
N ARG A 72 -3.55 -0.33 -9.08
CA ARG A 72 -3.85 1.09 -9.17
C ARG A 72 -4.75 1.33 -10.37
N VAL A 73 -5.64 2.30 -10.29
CA VAL A 73 -6.64 2.59 -11.32
C VAL A 73 -6.44 3.97 -11.90
N HIS A 74 -6.89 4.17 -13.13
CA HIS A 74 -6.81 5.46 -13.81
C HIS A 74 -7.66 6.51 -13.07
N LEU A 75 -7.12 7.73 -13.02
CA LEU A 75 -7.75 8.89 -12.41
C LEU A 75 -7.65 10.08 -13.36
N GLU A 76 -8.71 10.87 -13.45
CA GLU A 76 -8.71 12.15 -14.17
C GLU A 76 -9.57 13.19 -13.46
N VAL A 77 -9.35 14.46 -13.78
CA VAL A 77 -10.22 15.56 -13.33
C VAL A 77 -11.23 15.84 -14.43
N ALA A 78 -12.51 15.66 -14.12
CA ALA A 78 -13.61 15.96 -15.01
C ALA A 78 -13.74 17.48 -15.25
N PRO A 79 -14.44 17.92 -16.31
CA PRO A 79 -14.62 19.34 -16.61
C PRO A 79 -15.28 20.15 -15.48
N ASP A 80 -16.04 19.51 -14.59
CA ASP A 80 -16.66 20.13 -13.42
C ASP A 80 -15.75 20.16 -12.17
N GLY A 81 -14.49 19.77 -12.31
CA GLY A 81 -13.48 19.75 -11.24
C GLY A 81 -13.55 18.53 -10.33
N LYS A 82 -14.45 17.57 -10.56
CA LYS A 82 -14.50 16.34 -9.76
C LYS A 82 -13.46 15.32 -10.21
N LEU A 83 -13.06 14.44 -9.29
CA LEU A 83 -12.20 13.30 -9.60
C LEU A 83 -13.04 12.16 -10.19
N LEU A 84 -12.71 11.73 -11.39
CA LEU A 84 -13.25 10.51 -12.00
C LEU A 84 -12.29 9.35 -11.72
N ILE A 85 -12.85 8.23 -11.24
CA ILE A 85 -12.11 7.01 -10.89
C ILE A 85 -12.54 5.88 -11.83
N ASP A 86 -11.72 5.58 -12.83
CA ASP A 86 -12.01 4.50 -13.77
C ASP A 86 -11.41 3.18 -13.29
N ARG A 87 -12.26 2.36 -12.64
CA ARG A 87 -11.89 1.06 -12.08
C ARG A 87 -11.65 -0.02 -13.14
N SER A 88 -11.97 0.23 -14.40
CA SER A 88 -11.77 -0.71 -15.51
C SER A 88 -10.36 -0.62 -16.12
N VAL A 89 -9.64 0.48 -15.87
CA VAL A 89 -8.30 0.72 -16.39
C VAL A 89 -7.28 0.62 -15.27
N ILE A 90 -6.49 -0.45 -15.28
CA ILE A 90 -5.35 -0.62 -14.38
C ILE A 90 -4.16 0.15 -14.94
N VAL A 91 -3.52 0.96 -14.09
CA VAL A 91 -2.33 1.75 -14.43
C VAL A 91 -1.12 1.25 -13.66
N ASP A 92 0.06 1.53 -14.21
CA ASP A 92 1.31 1.19 -13.53
C ASP A 92 1.62 2.14 -12.36
N ARG A 93 2.77 1.91 -11.70
CA ARG A 93 3.24 2.76 -10.60
C ARG A 93 3.80 4.10 -11.05
N ALA A 94 4.09 4.32 -12.33
CA ALA A 94 4.61 5.58 -12.86
C ALA A 94 3.48 6.57 -13.16
N PHE A 95 2.25 6.09 -13.37
CA PHE A 95 1.08 6.93 -13.53
C PHE A 95 0.90 7.89 -12.34
N ARG A 96 0.80 9.18 -12.65
CA ARG A 96 0.48 10.26 -11.72
C ARG A 96 -0.53 11.16 -12.39
N LEU A 97 -1.67 11.39 -11.74
CA LEU A 97 -2.60 12.44 -12.13
C LEU A 97 -1.86 13.78 -12.00
N LYS A 98 -1.71 14.49 -13.12
CA LYS A 98 -1.16 15.85 -13.16
C LYS A 98 -2.34 16.79 -13.35
N VAL A 99 -2.51 17.73 -12.42
CA VAL A 99 -3.54 18.77 -12.44
C VAL A 99 -2.88 20.14 -12.52
#